data_AF-A0A0B1TG23-F1
#
_entry.id   AF-A0A0B1TG23-F1
#
_cell.length_a   1.000
_cell.length_b   1.000
_cell.length_c   1.000
_cell.angle_alpha   90.00
_cell.angle_beta   90.00
_cell.angle_gamma   90.00
#
_symmetry.space_group_name_H-M   'P 1'
#
loop_
_entity.id
_entity.type
_entity.pdbx_description
1 polymer ?
#
loop_
_entity_poly.entity_id
_entity_poly.type
_entity_poly.pdbx_seq_one_letter_code
_entity_poly.pdbx_strand_id
1 'polypeptide(L)'
;MNVAREGAAMLLRDAGDSAAAYPLFEKAIDQYAESGSLDTAAMTVDKAAKVIVQQEPEQAIKLYEKGLALVQQSDRSKMAGEFLSQITRLNLRLERYNEAAKAIRDEIEKYVEVKEPGRVGQLTIALVLVQLAKGDSVAAAKCYQWVLEQCAEFEFTDDARACRQLIGGWEGGDDEQFQNILKDGVLRSMDNEYLRLMKKLHAPQGSGTTEEGGEGEEEDLK
;
A
#
# COMPACT_ATOMS: atom_id res chain seq x y z
N MET A 1 26.20 -25.14 6.13
CA MET A 1 26.75 -23.78 6.40
C MET A 1 25.64 -22.74 6.55
N ASN A 2 24.55 -22.84 5.78
CA ASN A 2 23.44 -21.87 5.78
C ASN A 2 22.70 -21.78 7.14
N VAL A 3 22.37 -22.92 7.76
CA VAL A 3 21.72 -22.99 9.08
C VAL A 3 22.54 -22.30 10.19
N ALA A 4 23.88 -22.38 10.10
CA ALA A 4 24.76 -21.73 11.07
C ALA A 4 24.74 -20.19 10.94
N ARG A 5 24.53 -19.66 9.72
CA ARG A 5 24.39 -18.23 9.47
C ARG A 5 23.03 -17.70 9.89
N GLU A 6 21.94 -18.44 9.62
CA GLU A 6 20.61 -18.10 10.13
C GLU A 6 20.61 -18.08 11.67
N GLY A 7 21.23 -19.08 12.30
CA GLY A 7 21.41 -19.12 13.75
C GLY A 7 22.21 -17.92 14.29
N ALA A 8 23.32 -17.56 13.65
CA ALA A 8 24.13 -16.40 14.03
C ALA A 8 23.36 -15.07 13.87
N ALA A 9 22.57 -14.93 12.80
CA ALA A 9 21.75 -13.74 12.57
C ALA A 9 20.61 -13.61 13.60
N MET A 10 20.01 -14.73 14.02
CA MET A 10 19.03 -14.74 15.13
C MET A 10 19.66 -14.36 16.48
N LEU A 11 20.91 -14.81 16.74
CA LEU A 11 21.63 -14.41 17.94
C LEU A 11 21.97 -12.91 17.95
N LEU A 12 22.33 -12.34 16.79
CA LEU A 12 22.59 -10.90 16.66
C LEU A 12 21.32 -10.06 16.84
N ARG A 13 20.17 -10.55 16.40
CA ARG A 13 18.87 -9.94 16.75
C ARG A 13 18.67 -9.94 18.26
N ASP A 14 18.88 -11.07 18.93
CA ASP A 14 18.67 -11.17 20.38
C ASP A 14 19.67 -10.28 21.15
N ALA A 15 20.83 -9.98 20.54
CA ALA A 15 21.80 -9.00 21.02
C ALA A 15 21.47 -7.53 20.63
N GLY A 16 20.42 -7.30 19.84
CA GLY A 16 19.97 -5.97 19.41
C GLY A 16 20.69 -5.38 18.19
N ASP A 17 21.60 -6.11 17.56
CA ASP A 17 22.41 -5.65 16.42
C ASP A 17 21.80 -6.09 15.07
N SER A 18 20.68 -5.46 14.70
CA SER A 18 19.99 -5.79 13.43
C SER A 18 20.82 -5.42 12.20
N ALA A 19 21.70 -4.42 12.31
CA ALA A 19 22.59 -4.01 11.22
C ALA A 19 23.61 -5.11 10.88
N ALA A 20 24.18 -5.78 11.88
CA ALA A 20 25.07 -6.91 11.67
C ALA A 20 24.33 -8.18 11.19
N ALA A 21 23.04 -8.31 11.50
CA ALA A 21 22.22 -9.45 11.09
C ALA A 21 21.88 -9.45 9.58
N TYR A 22 21.61 -8.28 9.00
CA TYR A 22 21.27 -8.13 7.57
C TYR A 22 22.24 -8.86 6.61
N PRO A 23 23.56 -8.59 6.62
CA PRO A 23 24.48 -9.20 5.67
C PRO A 23 24.62 -10.72 5.86
N LEU A 24 24.30 -11.25 7.05
CA LEU A 24 24.28 -12.70 7.28
C LEU A 24 23.03 -13.35 6.70
N PHE A 25 21.87 -12.72 6.86
CA PHE A 25 20.64 -13.18 6.22
C PHE A 25 20.73 -13.11 4.70
N GLU A 26 21.22 -12.00 4.16
CA GLU A 26 21.37 -11.81 2.71
C GLU A 26 22.23 -12.91 2.10
N LYS A 27 23.40 -13.20 2.70
CA LYS A 27 24.28 -14.30 2.26
C LYS A 27 23.63 -15.68 2.39
N ALA A 28 22.84 -15.90 3.44
CA ALA A 28 22.14 -17.18 3.61
C ALA A 28 21.08 -17.37 2.52
N ILE A 29 20.33 -16.32 2.19
CA ILE A 29 19.33 -16.32 1.11
C ILE A 29 19.99 -16.61 -0.24
N ASP A 30 21.10 -15.93 -0.56
CA ASP A 30 21.83 -16.15 -1.80
C ASP A 30 22.32 -17.59 -1.93
N GLN A 31 22.87 -18.16 -0.85
CA GLN A 31 23.33 -19.54 -0.86
C GLN A 31 22.20 -20.55 -1.05
N TYR A 32 21.02 -20.30 -0.48
CA TYR A 32 19.85 -21.15 -0.71
C TYR A 32 19.34 -21.03 -2.16
N ALA A 33 19.36 -19.82 -2.73
CA ALA A 33 18.95 -19.60 -4.11
C ALA A 33 19.92 -20.26 -5.10
N GLU A 34 21.23 -20.07 -4.92
CA GLU A 34 22.29 -20.69 -5.72
C GLU A 34 22.27 -22.22 -5.66
N SER A 35 21.87 -22.79 -4.52
CA SER A 35 21.71 -24.24 -4.36
C SER A 35 20.38 -24.79 -4.93
N GLY A 36 19.59 -23.95 -5.62
CA GLY A 36 18.29 -24.33 -6.19
C GLY A 36 17.16 -24.48 -5.17
N SER A 37 17.39 -24.10 -3.91
CA SER A 37 16.42 -24.21 -2.81
C SER A 37 15.61 -22.91 -2.67
N LEU A 38 14.94 -22.48 -3.75
CA LEU A 38 14.21 -21.22 -3.84
C LEU A 38 13.13 -21.07 -2.75
N ASP A 39 12.40 -22.15 -2.44
CA ASP A 39 11.40 -22.14 -1.36
C ASP A 39 12.03 -21.83 0.00
N THR A 40 13.20 -22.41 0.29
CA THR A 40 13.92 -22.15 1.55
C THR A 40 14.45 -20.72 1.57
N ALA A 41 14.99 -20.24 0.45
CA ALA A 41 15.46 -18.86 0.32
C ALA A 41 14.32 -17.86 0.59
N ALA A 42 13.13 -18.08 0.02
CA ALA A 42 11.97 -17.23 0.24
C ALA A 42 11.46 -17.28 1.69
N MET A 43 11.42 -18.46 2.33
CA MET A 43 11.11 -18.56 3.76
C MET A 43 12.13 -17.84 4.65
N THR A 44 13.42 -17.90 4.29
CA THR A 44 14.48 -17.16 4.98
C THR A 44 14.33 -15.65 4.79
N VAL A 45 13.88 -15.18 3.62
CA VAL A 45 13.54 -13.76 3.39
C VAL A 45 12.48 -13.28 4.38
N ASP A 46 11.35 -13.99 4.50
CA ASP A 46 10.26 -13.59 5.41
C ASP A 46 10.74 -13.48 6.86
N LYS A 47 11.50 -14.48 7.32
CA LYS A 47 12.10 -14.48 8.66
C LYS A 47 13.06 -13.31 8.85
N ALA A 48 13.97 -13.10 7.91
CA ALA A 48 15.00 -12.07 7.99
C ALA A 48 14.38 -10.66 8.02
N ALA A 49 13.41 -10.41 7.13
CA ALA A 49 12.73 -9.13 7.05
C ALA A 49 11.98 -8.82 8.36
N LYS A 50 11.23 -9.79 8.92
CA LYS A 50 10.55 -9.63 10.22
C LYS A 50 11.51 -9.31 11.37
N VAL A 51 12.76 -9.79 11.30
CA VAL A 51 13.78 -9.52 12.32
C VAL A 51 14.28 -8.08 12.26
N ILE A 52 14.51 -7.55 11.07
CA ILE A 52 15.15 -6.23 10.91
C ILE A 52 14.15 -5.08 10.79
N VAL A 53 12.88 -5.35 10.44
CA VAL A 53 11.86 -4.33 10.10
C VAL A 53 11.63 -3.26 11.18
N GLN A 54 11.91 -3.56 12.45
CA GLN A 54 11.77 -2.60 13.53
C GLN A 54 12.86 -1.53 13.53
N GLN A 55 14.11 -1.92 13.21
CA GLN A 55 15.27 -1.03 13.22
C GLN A 55 15.60 -0.50 11.83
N GLU A 56 15.46 -1.33 10.80
CA GLU A 56 15.92 -1.11 9.43
C GLU A 56 14.78 -1.42 8.42
N PRO A 57 13.70 -0.61 8.39
CA PRO A 57 12.54 -0.86 7.52
C PRO A 57 12.89 -0.81 6.02
N GLU A 58 13.86 0.02 5.63
CA GLU A 58 14.30 0.10 4.23
C GLU A 58 15.04 -1.16 3.77
N GLN A 59 15.82 -1.76 4.66
CA GLN A 59 16.51 -3.02 4.38
C GLN A 59 15.51 -4.18 4.34
N ALA A 60 14.46 -4.15 5.18
CA ALA A 60 13.38 -5.13 5.12
C ALA A 60 12.66 -5.11 3.76
N ILE A 61 12.41 -3.92 3.20
CA ILE A 61 11.83 -3.77 1.84
C ILE A 61 12.73 -4.48 0.81
N LYS A 62 14.04 -4.22 0.84
CA LYS A 62 14.99 -4.86 -0.11
C LYS A 62 14.99 -6.39 0.00
N LEU A 63 14.88 -6.93 1.22
CA LEU A 63 14.74 -8.37 1.41
C LEU A 63 13.45 -8.90 0.80
N TYR A 64 12.31 -8.25 1.04
CA TYR A 64 11.04 -8.66 0.45
C TYR A 64 11.04 -8.56 -1.08
N GLU A 65 11.63 -7.52 -1.67
CA GLU A 65 11.80 -7.40 -3.13
C GLU A 65 12.65 -8.53 -3.70
N LYS A 66 13.74 -8.90 -3.01
CA LYS A 66 14.56 -10.07 -3.36
C LYS A 66 13.75 -11.37 -3.27
N GLY A 67 12.98 -11.56 -2.21
CA GLY A 67 12.08 -12.70 -2.05
C GLY A 67 11.03 -12.78 -3.14
N LEU A 68 10.46 -11.65 -3.54
CA LEU A 68 9.48 -11.56 -4.62
C LEU A 68 10.09 -12.02 -5.95
N ALA A 69 11.32 -11.60 -6.26
CA ALA A 69 12.05 -12.03 -7.45
C ALA A 69 12.35 -13.54 -7.44
N LEU A 70 12.63 -14.13 -6.28
CA LEU A 70 12.83 -15.58 -6.14
C LEU A 70 11.53 -16.36 -6.34
N VAL A 71 10.45 -15.89 -5.72
CA VAL A 71 9.15 -16.55 -5.75
C VAL A 71 8.51 -16.52 -7.14
N GLN A 72 8.68 -15.42 -7.88
CA GLN A 72 8.21 -15.30 -9.26
C GLN A 72 8.85 -16.34 -10.20
N GLN A 73 10.03 -16.87 -9.87
CA GLN A 73 10.66 -17.96 -10.64
C GLN A 73 10.07 -19.34 -10.34
N SER A 74 9.37 -19.48 -9.20
CA SER A 74 8.87 -20.76 -8.67
C SER A 74 7.35 -20.94 -8.71
N ASP A 75 6.62 -20.05 -9.41
CA ASP A 75 5.15 -20.06 -9.56
C ASP A 75 4.36 -20.06 -8.24
N ARG A 76 4.87 -19.39 -7.19
CA ARG A 76 4.20 -19.28 -5.88
C ARG A 76 3.42 -17.97 -5.73
N SER A 77 2.31 -17.83 -6.44
CA SER A 77 1.51 -16.58 -6.46
C SER A 77 1.05 -16.10 -5.07
N LYS A 78 0.77 -17.01 -4.14
CA LYS A 78 0.37 -16.65 -2.75
C LYS A 78 1.49 -15.93 -1.99
N MET A 79 2.70 -16.48 -2.03
CA MET A 79 3.85 -15.91 -1.32
C MET A 79 4.32 -14.61 -1.98
N ALA A 80 4.15 -14.47 -3.31
CA ALA A 80 4.33 -13.19 -3.99
C ALA A 80 3.38 -12.11 -3.45
N GLY A 81 2.10 -12.44 -3.32
CA GLY A 81 1.10 -11.54 -2.74
C GLY A 81 1.43 -11.12 -1.30
N GLU A 82 1.88 -12.06 -0.46
CA GLU A 82 2.32 -11.75 0.90
C GLU A 82 3.50 -10.77 0.93
N PHE A 83 4.52 -10.97 0.08
CA PHE A 83 5.65 -10.04 -0.01
C PHE A 83 5.24 -8.67 -0.53
N LEU A 84 4.37 -8.60 -1.54
CA LEU A 84 3.82 -7.33 -2.05
C LEU A 84 3.02 -6.58 -0.98
N SER A 85 2.21 -7.30 -0.19
CA SER A 85 1.50 -6.74 0.95
C SER A 85 2.46 -6.17 2.00
N GLN A 86 3.58 -6.85 2.32
CA GLN A 86 4.58 -6.33 3.25
C GLN A 86 5.33 -5.11 2.69
N ILE A 87 5.75 -5.15 1.42
CA ILE A 87 6.40 -4.03 0.72
C ILE A 87 5.47 -2.80 0.75
N THR A 88 4.19 -2.99 0.46
CA THR A 88 3.18 -1.93 0.51
C THR A 88 3.10 -1.31 1.91
N ARG A 89 2.90 -2.12 2.94
CA ARG A 89 2.78 -1.64 4.34
C ARG A 89 4.01 -0.86 4.78
N LEU A 90 5.20 -1.31 4.43
CA LEU A 90 6.45 -0.62 4.78
C LEU A 90 6.61 0.69 4.02
N ASN A 91 6.31 0.72 2.72
CA ASN A 91 6.35 1.97 1.96
C ASN A 91 5.33 3.00 2.47
N LEU A 92 4.13 2.57 2.88
CA LEU A 92 3.15 3.45 3.51
C LEU A 92 3.65 4.03 4.84
N ARG A 93 4.31 3.20 5.65
CA ARG A 93 4.93 3.65 6.91
C ARG A 93 6.05 4.67 6.70
N LEU A 94 6.77 4.57 5.57
CA LEU A 94 7.82 5.49 5.15
C LEU A 94 7.31 6.67 4.29
N GLU A 95 5.98 6.79 4.11
CA GLU A 95 5.34 7.81 3.26
C GLU A 95 5.81 7.79 1.79
N ARG A 96 6.31 6.64 1.33
CA ARG A 96 6.73 6.34 -0.04
C ARG A 96 5.53 5.91 -0.89
N TYR A 97 4.65 6.87 -1.17
CA TYR A 97 3.35 6.59 -1.80
C TYR A 97 3.44 6.06 -3.24
N ASN A 98 4.47 6.44 -3.99
CA ASN A 98 4.64 5.97 -5.37
C ASN A 98 5.01 4.48 -5.40
N GLU A 99 5.95 4.08 -4.55
CA GLU A 99 6.39 2.70 -4.37
C GLU A 99 5.25 1.84 -3.81
N ALA A 100 4.50 2.36 -2.83
CA ALA A 100 3.31 1.68 -2.31
C ALA A 100 2.25 1.47 -3.40
N ALA A 101 1.93 2.51 -4.19
CA ALA A 101 0.96 2.39 -5.27
C ALA A 101 1.39 1.38 -6.35
N LYS A 102 2.69 1.31 -6.65
CA LYS A 102 3.24 0.31 -7.57
C LYS A 102 3.06 -1.10 -7.00
N ALA A 103 3.46 -1.34 -5.75
CA ALA A 103 3.32 -2.65 -5.12
C ALA A 103 1.85 -3.11 -5.03
N ILE A 104 0.91 -2.21 -4.74
CA ILE A 104 -0.52 -2.52 -4.75
C ILE A 104 -1.01 -2.91 -6.15
N ARG A 105 -0.58 -2.21 -7.21
CA ARG A 105 -0.95 -2.56 -8.59
C ARG A 105 -0.42 -3.95 -8.97
N ASP A 106 0.85 -4.21 -8.67
CA ASP A 106 1.45 -5.53 -8.90
C ASP A 106 0.68 -6.62 -8.13
N GLU A 107 0.20 -6.34 -6.91
CA GLU A 107 -0.61 -7.27 -6.12
C GLU A 107 -2.02 -7.50 -6.72
N ILE A 108 -2.66 -6.44 -7.23
CA ILE A 108 -3.95 -6.54 -7.93
C ILE A 108 -3.83 -7.46 -9.14
N GLU A 109 -2.80 -7.29 -9.98
CA GLU A 109 -2.58 -8.14 -11.15
C GLU A 109 -2.50 -9.61 -10.76
N LYS A 110 -1.81 -9.93 -9.65
CA LYS A 110 -1.74 -11.30 -9.13
C LYS A 110 -3.09 -11.85 -8.67
N TYR A 111 -3.90 -11.06 -7.98
CA TYR A 111 -5.23 -11.52 -7.55
C TYR A 111 -6.27 -11.58 -8.68
N VAL A 112 -6.11 -10.77 -9.72
CA VAL A 112 -6.87 -10.90 -10.97
C VAL A 112 -6.51 -12.22 -11.67
N GLU A 113 -5.22 -12.55 -11.81
CA GLU A 113 -4.75 -13.81 -12.41
C GLU A 113 -5.35 -15.04 -11.71
N VAL A 114 -5.40 -15.04 -10.37
CA VAL A 114 -5.96 -16.15 -9.58
C VAL A 114 -7.47 -16.07 -9.35
N LYS A 115 -8.15 -15.07 -9.94
CA LYS A 115 -9.62 -14.86 -9.85
C LYS A 115 -10.16 -14.75 -8.42
N GLU A 116 -9.51 -13.91 -7.61
CA GLU A 116 -9.92 -13.58 -6.24
C GLU A 116 -10.50 -12.14 -6.17
N PRO A 117 -11.74 -11.92 -6.63
CA PRO A 117 -12.31 -10.57 -6.81
C PRO A 117 -12.44 -9.79 -5.51
N GLY A 118 -12.65 -10.47 -4.37
CA GLY A 118 -12.73 -9.81 -3.07
C GLY A 118 -11.41 -9.13 -2.65
N ARG A 119 -10.27 -9.74 -2.98
CA ARG A 119 -8.95 -9.13 -2.72
C ARG A 119 -8.69 -7.96 -3.67
N VAL A 120 -9.10 -8.09 -4.93
CA VAL A 120 -9.01 -7.00 -5.92
C VAL A 120 -9.77 -5.77 -5.42
N GLY A 121 -10.98 -5.92 -4.90
CA GLY A 121 -11.78 -4.81 -4.36
C GLY A 121 -11.08 -4.06 -3.23
N GLN A 122 -10.61 -4.79 -2.20
CA GLN A 122 -9.86 -4.21 -1.08
C GLN A 122 -8.58 -3.49 -1.53
N LEU A 123 -7.81 -4.10 -2.43
CA LEU A 123 -6.58 -3.49 -2.96
C LEU A 123 -6.88 -2.26 -3.82
N THR A 124 -8.04 -2.20 -4.47
CA THR A 124 -8.45 -1.03 -5.25
C THR A 124 -8.77 0.15 -4.33
N ILE A 125 -9.46 -0.09 -3.21
CA ILE A 125 -9.65 0.93 -2.17
C ILE A 125 -8.29 1.43 -1.68
N ALA A 126 -7.38 0.51 -1.34
CA ALA A 126 -6.03 0.85 -0.91
C ALA A 126 -5.31 1.75 -1.94
N LEU A 127 -5.37 1.39 -3.22
CA LEU A 127 -4.74 2.15 -4.30
C LEU A 127 -5.35 3.56 -4.44
N VAL A 128 -6.68 3.68 -4.37
CA VAL A 128 -7.38 4.97 -4.39
C VAL A 128 -6.95 5.84 -3.21
N LEU A 129 -6.97 5.30 -1.99
CA LEU A 129 -6.54 6.03 -0.79
C LEU A 129 -5.10 6.54 -0.91
N VAL A 130 -4.19 5.76 -1.49
CA VAL A 130 -2.80 6.16 -1.70
C VAL A 130 -2.68 7.29 -2.74
N GLN A 131 -3.45 7.26 -3.83
CA GLN A 131 -3.43 8.37 -4.80
C GLN A 131 -4.04 9.66 -4.22
N LEU A 132 -5.12 9.55 -3.44
CA LEU A 132 -5.69 10.69 -2.73
C LEU A 132 -4.72 11.25 -1.68
N ALA A 133 -3.96 10.41 -0.98
CA ALA A 133 -2.90 10.87 -0.07
C ALA A 133 -1.80 11.68 -0.77
N LYS A 134 -1.59 11.46 -2.06
CA LYS A 134 -0.69 12.26 -2.90
C LYS A 134 -1.34 13.56 -3.42
N GLY A 135 -2.64 13.75 -3.18
CA GLY A 135 -3.42 14.85 -3.75
C GLY A 135 -3.81 14.67 -5.21
N ASP A 136 -3.71 13.46 -5.76
CA ASP A 136 -3.92 13.18 -7.19
C ASP A 136 -5.22 12.39 -7.41
N SER A 137 -6.36 13.10 -7.45
CA SER A 137 -7.68 12.49 -7.70
C SER A 137 -7.79 11.92 -9.12
N VAL A 138 -7.10 12.54 -10.09
CA VAL A 138 -7.08 12.07 -11.49
C VAL A 138 -6.39 10.72 -11.58
N ALA A 139 -5.26 10.53 -10.89
CA ALA A 139 -4.62 9.22 -10.78
C ALA A 139 -5.50 8.21 -10.04
N ALA A 140 -6.23 8.62 -9.01
CA ALA A 140 -7.18 7.75 -8.30
C ALA A 140 -8.28 7.23 -9.24
N ALA A 141 -8.90 8.12 -10.03
CA ALA A 141 -9.91 7.76 -11.03
C ALA A 141 -9.36 6.83 -12.12
N LYS A 142 -8.14 7.09 -12.61
CA LYS A 142 -7.46 6.22 -13.59
C LYS A 142 -7.18 4.82 -13.02
N CYS A 143 -6.75 4.73 -11.76
CA CYS A 143 -6.56 3.45 -11.08
C CYS A 143 -7.86 2.66 -10.98
N TYR A 144 -8.94 3.32 -10.56
CA TYR A 144 -10.27 2.71 -10.47
C TYR A 144 -10.74 2.18 -11.84
N GLN A 145 -10.61 2.99 -12.90
CA GLN A 145 -10.98 2.60 -14.25
C GLN A 145 -10.16 1.41 -14.77
N TRP A 146 -8.84 1.43 -14.52
CA TRP A 146 -7.98 0.31 -14.88
C TRP A 146 -8.42 -1.00 -14.23
N VAL A 147 -8.83 -1.00 -12.95
CA VAL A 147 -9.31 -2.23 -12.30
C VAL A 147 -10.62 -2.73 -12.92
N LEU A 148 -11.55 -1.84 -13.27
CA LEU A 148 -12.80 -2.23 -13.95
C LEU A 148 -12.53 -2.96 -15.26
N GLU A 149 -11.50 -2.55 -16.00
CA GLU A 149 -11.09 -3.21 -17.24
C GLU A 149 -10.50 -4.61 -16.99
N GLN A 150 -9.85 -4.83 -15.84
CA GLN A 150 -9.27 -6.12 -15.46
C GLN A 150 -10.29 -7.08 -14.81
N CYS A 151 -11.28 -6.55 -14.08
CA CYS A 151 -12.27 -7.34 -13.35
C CYS A 151 -13.63 -6.63 -13.44
N ALA A 152 -14.48 -7.09 -14.36
CA ALA A 152 -15.81 -6.49 -14.58
C ALA A 152 -16.74 -6.71 -13.37
N GLU A 153 -16.57 -7.80 -12.62
CA GLU A 153 -17.39 -8.08 -11.43
C GLU A 153 -17.19 -7.04 -10.32
N PHE A 154 -16.04 -6.35 -10.30
CA PHE A 154 -15.72 -5.32 -9.34
C PHE A 154 -16.75 -4.17 -9.36
N GLU A 155 -17.27 -3.79 -10.53
CA GLU A 155 -18.16 -2.62 -10.69
C GLU A 155 -19.35 -2.60 -9.72
N PHE A 156 -19.88 -3.79 -9.45
CA PHE A 156 -21.11 -4.02 -8.68
C PHE A 156 -20.85 -4.30 -7.19
N THR A 157 -19.60 -4.17 -6.73
CA THR A 157 -19.22 -4.40 -5.33
C THR A 157 -19.40 -3.16 -4.46
N ASP A 158 -19.51 -3.37 -3.15
CA ASP A 158 -19.43 -2.28 -2.18
C ASP A 158 -18.05 -1.58 -2.21
N ASP A 159 -16.99 -2.30 -2.55
CA ASP A 159 -15.65 -1.74 -2.69
C ASP A 159 -15.59 -0.70 -3.82
N ALA A 160 -16.21 -0.99 -4.98
CA ALA A 160 -16.31 -0.05 -6.09
C ALA A 160 -17.18 1.16 -5.75
N ARG A 161 -18.29 0.96 -5.02
CA ARG A 161 -19.11 2.05 -4.49
C ARG A 161 -18.28 2.96 -3.58
N ALA A 162 -17.50 2.39 -2.65
CA ALA A 162 -16.64 3.14 -1.75
C ALA A 162 -15.56 3.94 -2.52
N CYS A 163 -14.95 3.34 -3.55
CA CYS A 163 -13.98 4.05 -4.41
C CYS A 163 -14.59 5.27 -5.10
N ARG A 164 -15.78 5.12 -5.70
CA ARG A 164 -16.48 6.24 -6.35
C ARG A 164 -16.83 7.36 -5.37
N GLN A 165 -17.28 7.00 -4.16
CA GLN A 165 -17.57 7.97 -3.11
C GLN A 165 -16.32 8.71 -2.66
N LEU A 166 -15.20 8.00 -2.44
CA LEU A 166 -13.92 8.61 -2.08
C LEU A 166 -13.46 9.63 -3.13
N ILE A 167 -13.47 9.25 -4.41
CA ILE A 167 -13.02 10.12 -5.51
C ILE A 167 -13.95 11.33 -5.63
N GLY A 168 -15.26 11.12 -5.72
CA GLY A 168 -16.23 12.20 -5.87
C GLY A 168 -16.28 13.14 -4.66
N GLY A 169 -16.15 12.61 -3.44
CA GLY A 169 -16.08 13.42 -2.22
C GLY A 169 -14.82 14.27 -2.15
N TRP A 170 -13.69 13.74 -2.61
CA TRP A 170 -12.43 14.50 -2.72
C TRP A 170 -12.56 15.65 -3.73
N GLU A 171 -13.13 15.39 -4.90
CA GLU A 171 -13.31 16.38 -5.96
C GLU A 171 -14.35 17.45 -5.63
N GLY A 172 -15.35 17.11 -4.81
CA GLY A 172 -16.35 18.06 -4.32
C GLY A 172 -15.80 19.13 -3.38
N GLY A 173 -14.63 18.89 -2.76
CA GLY A 173 -13.95 19.86 -1.89
C GLY A 173 -14.63 20.13 -0.55
N ASP A 174 -15.68 19.37 -0.21
CA ASP A 174 -16.36 19.39 1.08
C ASP A 174 -15.71 18.37 2.02
N ASP A 175 -14.87 18.85 2.93
CA ASP A 175 -14.18 17.97 3.90
C ASP A 175 -15.16 17.32 4.88
N GLU A 176 -16.25 17.97 5.29
CA GLU A 176 -17.20 17.36 6.23
C GLU A 176 -17.88 16.14 5.60
N GLN A 177 -18.31 16.28 4.34
CA GLN A 177 -18.84 15.18 3.56
C GLN A 177 -17.80 14.08 3.36
N PHE A 178 -16.55 14.44 3.01
CA PHE A 178 -15.48 13.49 2.80
C PHE A 178 -15.13 12.71 4.08
N GLN A 179 -15.06 13.37 5.24
CA GLN A 179 -14.87 12.72 6.53
C GLN A 179 -16.02 11.77 6.89
N ASN A 180 -17.24 12.05 6.43
CA ASN A 180 -18.36 11.12 6.62
C ASN A 180 -18.21 9.86 5.75
N ILE A 181 -17.71 9.99 4.52
CA ILE A 181 -17.41 8.86 3.63
C ILE A 181 -16.38 7.93 4.28
N LEU A 182 -15.32 8.47 4.90
CA LEU A 182 -14.29 7.70 5.62
C LEU A 182 -14.82 6.89 6.83
N LYS A 183 -16.10 7.04 7.19
CA LYS A 183 -16.76 6.23 8.24
C LYS A 183 -17.50 5.01 7.68
N ASP A 184 -17.56 4.84 6.37
CA ASP A 184 -18.17 3.66 5.74
C ASP A 184 -17.53 2.36 6.26
N GLY A 185 -18.37 1.34 6.48
CA GLY A 185 -17.96 0.07 7.10
C GLY A 185 -16.90 -0.68 6.30
N VAL A 186 -16.95 -0.59 4.95
CA VAL A 186 -15.95 -1.22 4.08
C VAL A 186 -14.59 -0.57 4.29
N LEU A 187 -14.54 0.76 4.31
CA LEU A 187 -13.30 1.50 4.57
C LEU A 187 -12.77 1.21 5.97
N ARG A 188 -13.65 1.12 6.97
CA ARG A 188 -13.26 0.83 8.36
C ARG A 188 -12.77 -0.61 8.58
N SER A 189 -13.05 -1.52 7.64
CA SER A 189 -12.56 -2.90 7.67
C SER A 189 -11.13 -3.06 7.12
N MET A 190 -10.57 -2.01 6.51
CA MET A 190 -9.21 -2.02 5.94
C MET A 190 -8.13 -2.17 7.00
N ASP A 191 -6.95 -2.62 6.57
CA ASP A 191 -5.78 -2.78 7.45
C ASP A 191 -5.39 -1.47 8.17
N ASN A 192 -4.76 -1.63 9.33
CA ASN A 192 -4.38 -0.52 10.22
C ASN A 192 -3.54 0.57 9.54
N GLU A 193 -2.68 0.22 8.60
CA GLU A 193 -1.88 1.17 7.83
C GLU A 193 -2.77 2.11 7.00
N TYR A 194 -3.82 1.59 6.35
CA TYR A 194 -4.78 2.40 5.61
C TYR A 194 -5.69 3.20 6.55
N LEU A 195 -6.08 2.63 7.70
CA LEU A 195 -6.81 3.39 8.73
C LEU A 195 -6.01 4.58 9.25
N ARG A 196 -4.69 4.45 9.38
CA ARG A 196 -3.81 5.57 9.73
C ARG A 196 -3.69 6.57 8.59
N LEU A 197 -3.62 6.10 7.34
CA LEU A 197 -3.60 6.96 6.16
C LEU A 197 -4.88 7.80 6.07
N MET A 198 -6.05 7.18 6.21
CA MET A 198 -7.35 7.86 6.16
C MET A 198 -7.48 8.97 7.21
N LYS A 199 -6.92 8.80 8.40
CA LYS A 199 -6.90 9.86 9.43
C LYS A 199 -6.13 11.11 9.04
N LYS A 200 -5.25 11.02 8.04
CA LYS A 200 -4.47 12.16 7.52
C LYS A 200 -5.13 12.79 6.29
N LEU A 201 -6.14 12.16 5.71
CA LEU A 201 -6.79 12.63 4.49
C LEU A 201 -7.83 13.71 4.82
N HIS A 202 -7.73 14.82 4.11
CA HIS A 202 -8.72 15.89 4.09
C HIS A 202 -9.00 16.28 2.65
N ALA A 203 -10.27 16.57 2.32
CA ALA A 203 -10.60 17.06 0.99
C ALA A 203 -9.89 18.41 0.74
N PRO A 204 -9.39 18.66 -0.48
CA PRO A 204 -8.83 19.96 -0.82
C PRO A 204 -9.95 20.98 -0.67
N GLN A 205 -9.78 21.98 0.21
CA GLN A 205 -10.77 23.05 0.33
C GLN A 205 -10.97 23.64 -1.06
N GLY A 206 -12.20 23.57 -1.56
CA GLY A 206 -12.54 24.19 -2.82
C GLY A 206 -12.04 25.62 -2.78
N SER A 207 -11.25 26.02 -3.78
CA SER A 207 -10.90 27.43 -3.98
C SER A 207 -12.19 28.18 -4.32
N GLY A 208 -12.99 28.47 -3.30
CA GLY A 208 -14.07 29.42 -3.38
C GLY A 208 -13.42 30.76 -3.62
N THR A 209 -13.38 31.16 -4.88
CA THR A 209 -13.33 32.57 -5.26
C THR A 209 -14.44 33.28 -4.51
N THR A 210 -14.12 33.85 -3.35
CA THR A 210 -14.88 34.93 -2.74
C THR A 210 -14.57 36.15 -3.59
N GLU A 211 -15.23 36.25 -4.75
CA GLU A 211 -15.53 37.56 -5.29
C GLU A 211 -16.59 38.14 -4.35
N GLU A 212 -16.13 38.85 -3.31
CA GLU A 212 -16.96 39.80 -2.60
C GLU A 212 -17.37 40.87 -3.62
N GLY A 213 -18.55 40.66 -4.22
CA GLY A 213 -19.30 41.71 -4.88
C GLY A 213 -19.61 42.78 -3.84
N GLY A 214 -18.83 43.86 -3.86
CA GLY A 214 -19.11 45.07 -3.12
C GLY A 214 -20.37 45.74 -3.68
N GLU A 215 -21.53 45.31 -3.23
CA GLU A 215 -22.74 46.12 -3.24
C GLU A 215 -22.55 47.23 -2.20
N GLY A 216 -22.08 48.39 -2.67
CA GLY A 216 -22.13 49.64 -1.91
C GLY A 216 -23.52 50.25 -2.06
N GLU A 217 -24.30 50.12 -0.99
CA GLU A 217 -25.64 50.69 -0.81
C GLU A 217 -25.69 52.20 -1.06
N GLU A 218 -26.83 52.63 -1.60
CA GLU A 218 -27.32 54.00 -1.65
C GLU A 218 -27.39 54.61 -0.24
N GLU A 219 -26.74 55.75 -0.01
CA GLU A 219 -27.15 56.69 1.04
C GLU A 219 -27.57 58.02 0.39
N ASP A 220 -28.87 58.15 0.19
CA ASP A 220 -29.57 59.43 0.22
C ASP A 220 -29.36 60.08 1.60
N LEU A 221 -28.87 61.33 1.66
CA LEU A 221 -29.25 62.30 2.71
C LEU A 221 -28.75 63.73 2.41
N LYS A 222 -29.72 64.55 1.97
CA LYS A 222 -29.88 66.01 2.13
C LYS A 222 -28.99 66.99 1.36
#